data_AF-C4YQQ5-F1
#
_entry.id   AF-C4YQQ5-F1
#
_cell.length_a   1.000
_cell.length_b   1.000
_cell.length_c   1.000
_cell.angle_alpha   90.00
_cell.angle_beta   90.00
_cell.angle_gamma   90.00
#
_symmetry.space_group_name_H-M   'P 1'
#
loop_
_entity.id
_entity.type
_entity.pdbx_description
1 polymer ?
#
loop_
_entity_poly.entity_id
_entity_poly.type
_entity_poly.pdbx_seq_one_letter_code
_entity_poly.pdbx_strand_id
1 'polypeptide(L)'
;MKPMVTTLYNGKLPLALADPNGIFTWCPHLNLIFIAMNKMSIWCYRMNGERIYSINNKSIVKHIAFYREYFCLSGTDNLIKIYDSNNGQLVKVLPQEFDGVEFVGWNGTEYRVSVSMPMVYDLVSELDYLQ
;
A
#
# COMPACT_ATOMS: atom_id res chain seq x y z
N MET A 1 -28.44 -0.98 -2.63
CA MET A 1 -27.19 -0.88 -1.87
C MET A 1 -26.52 -2.25 -1.88
N LYS A 2 -25.24 -2.35 -2.27
CA LYS A 2 -24.48 -3.58 -2.02
C LYS A 2 -24.34 -3.75 -0.50
N PRO A 3 -24.54 -4.94 0.06
CA PRO A 3 -24.35 -5.17 1.49
C PRO A 3 -22.89 -4.87 1.86
N MET A 4 -22.70 -4.09 2.93
CA MET A 4 -21.38 -3.84 3.51
C MET A 4 -20.97 -5.09 4.30
N VAL A 5 -19.86 -5.69 3.92
CA VAL A 5 -19.29 -6.83 4.63
C VAL A 5 -18.14 -6.30 5.49
N THR A 6 -18.26 -6.51 6.80
CA THR A 6 -17.19 -6.21 7.76
C THR A 6 -16.53 -7.51 8.18
N THR A 7 -15.21 -7.57 8.11
CA THR A 7 -14.44 -8.74 8.54
C THR A 7 -13.75 -8.45 9.86
N LEU A 8 -14.07 -9.22 10.91
CA LEU A 8 -13.30 -9.21 12.15
C LEU A 8 -12.29 -10.37 12.10
N TYR A 9 -11.00 -10.03 12.11
CA TYR A 9 -9.95 -11.04 12.19
C TYR A 9 -9.63 -11.34 13.65
N ASN A 10 -9.81 -12.61 14.06
CA ASN A 10 -9.41 -13.12 15.37
C ASN A 10 -8.48 -14.34 15.17
N GLY A 11 -7.22 -14.08 14.83
CA GLY A 11 -6.22 -15.13 14.61
C GLY A 11 -4.84 -14.71 15.12
N LYS A 12 -4.01 -15.69 15.48
CA LYS A 12 -2.63 -15.45 15.87
C LYS A 12 -1.83 -15.14 14.60
N LEU A 13 -1.51 -13.87 14.36
CA LEU A 13 -0.61 -13.50 13.26
C LEU A 13 0.73 -14.25 13.42
N PRO A 14 1.36 -14.69 12.31
CA PRO A 14 2.61 -15.42 12.39
C PRO A 14 3.72 -14.53 12.95
N LEU A 15 4.01 -14.66 14.26
CA LEU A 15 5.20 -14.24 15.05
C LEU A 15 5.86 -12.87 14.77
N ALA A 16 5.28 -12.02 13.92
CA ALA A 16 5.90 -10.81 13.39
C ALA A 16 5.71 -9.58 14.27
N LEU A 17 5.06 -9.71 15.43
CA LEU A 17 4.96 -8.62 16.41
C LEU A 17 6.24 -8.44 17.26
N ALA A 18 7.41 -8.83 16.74
CA ALA A 18 8.69 -8.63 17.41
C ALA A 18 9.32 -7.26 17.11
N ASP A 19 8.90 -6.56 16.04
CA ASP A 19 9.33 -5.17 15.80
C ASP A 19 8.24 -4.20 16.27
N PRO A 20 8.41 -3.51 17.41
CA PRO A 20 7.46 -2.50 17.87
C PRO A 20 7.36 -1.30 16.91
N ASN A 21 8.28 -1.17 15.95
CA ASN A 21 8.26 -0.18 14.87
C ASN A 21 7.89 -0.80 13.51
N GLY A 22 7.46 -2.06 13.49
CA GLY A 22 7.03 -2.74 12.26
C GLY A 22 5.70 -2.17 11.75
N ILE A 23 5.57 -2.05 10.43
CA ILE A 23 4.31 -1.64 9.80
C ILE A 23 3.42 -2.88 9.66
N PHE A 24 2.25 -2.84 10.27
CA PHE A 24 1.18 -3.81 10.08
C PHE A 24 -0.03 -3.12 9.46
N THR A 25 -0.46 -3.59 8.29
CA THR A 25 -1.56 -2.97 7.54
C THR A 25 -2.28 -3.99 6.67
N TRP A 26 -3.37 -3.59 6.01
CA TRP A 26 -4.24 -4.48 5.28
C TRP A 26 -4.76 -3.85 3.99
N CYS A 27 -4.86 -4.65 2.93
CA CYS A 27 -5.58 -4.31 1.71
C CYS A 27 -7.04 -4.72 1.88
N PRO A 28 -7.99 -3.77 1.99
CA PRO A 28 -9.41 -4.10 2.19
C PRO A 28 -10.06 -4.72 0.96
N HIS A 29 -9.58 -4.40 -0.24
CA HIS A 29 -10.20 -4.85 -1.49
C HIS A 29 -9.96 -6.35 -1.73
N LEU A 30 -8.74 -6.83 -1.47
CA LEU A 30 -8.33 -8.20 -1.72
C LEU A 30 -8.30 -9.07 -0.45
N ASN A 31 -8.60 -8.49 0.73
CA ASN A 31 -8.46 -9.14 2.04
C ASN A 31 -7.06 -9.73 2.25
N LEU A 32 -6.04 -8.88 2.08
CA LEU A 32 -4.64 -9.26 2.23
C LEU A 32 -4.02 -8.52 3.41
N ILE A 33 -3.15 -9.21 4.14
CA ILE A 33 -2.41 -8.67 5.29
C ILE A 33 -0.98 -8.37 4.84
N PHE A 34 -0.50 -7.17 5.17
CA PHE A 34 0.82 -6.69 4.81
C PHE A 34 1.62 -6.40 6.08
N ILE A 35 2.82 -6.95 6.14
CA ILE A 35 3.74 -6.80 7.27
C ILE A 35 5.09 -6.33 6.75
N ALA A 36 5.58 -5.19 7.23
CA ALA A 36 6.94 -4.77 6.98
C ALA A 36 7.90 -5.51 7.92
N MET A 37 8.75 -6.35 7.35
CA MET A 37 9.76 -7.16 8.03
C MET A 37 11.15 -6.57 7.81
N ASN A 38 11.97 -6.55 8.86
CA ASN A 38 13.33 -5.97 8.83
C ASN A 38 13.35 -4.55 8.24
N LYS A 39 12.24 -3.81 8.39
CA LYS A 39 11.96 -2.46 7.88
C LYS A 39 12.01 -2.27 6.35
N MET A 40 12.61 -3.16 5.57
CA MET A 40 12.78 -2.99 4.11
C MET A 40 11.99 -3.99 3.27
N SER A 41 11.59 -5.12 3.87
CA SER A 41 10.81 -6.13 3.17
C SER A 41 9.34 -6.00 3.53
N ILE A 42 8.45 -6.18 2.58
CA ILE A 42 7.02 -6.27 2.83
C ILE A 42 6.60 -7.70 2.53
N TRP A 43 5.98 -8.36 3.49
CA TRP A 43 5.45 -9.71 3.33
C TRP A 43 3.94 -9.63 3.25
N CYS A 44 3.38 -10.26 2.22
CA CYS A 44 1.95 -10.30 1.96
C CYS A 44 1.40 -11.68 2.33
N TYR A 45 0.27 -11.67 3.03
CA TYR A 45 -0.40 -12.84 3.55
C TYR A 45 -1.88 -12.84 3.18
N ARG A 46 -2.44 -14.03 2.97
CA ARG A 46 -3.90 -14.24 3.01
C ARG A 46 -4.40 -14.14 4.44
N MET A 47 -5.71 -13.90 4.61
CA MET A 47 -6.36 -13.89 5.94
C MET A 47 -6.21 -15.19 6.72
N ASN A 48 -5.95 -16.32 6.05
CA ASN A 48 -5.68 -17.61 6.70
C ASN A 48 -4.24 -17.76 7.22
N GLY A 49 -3.39 -16.74 7.05
CA GLY A 49 -2.00 -16.74 7.49
C GLY A 49 -0.99 -17.31 6.49
N GLU A 50 -1.43 -17.73 5.29
CA GLU A 50 -0.54 -18.18 4.22
C GLU A 50 0.22 -17.00 3.59
N ARG A 51 1.56 -17.07 3.55
CA ARG A 51 2.39 -16.07 2.87
C ARG A 51 2.32 -16.27 1.36
N ILE A 52 1.94 -15.23 0.63
CA ILE A 52 1.76 -15.28 -0.84
C ILE A 52 3.05 -14.83 -1.54
N TYR A 53 3.57 -13.66 -1.17
CA TYR A 53 4.76 -13.07 -1.79
C TYR A 53 5.49 -12.15 -0.81
N SER A 54 6.69 -11.72 -1.22
CA SER A 54 7.44 -10.67 -0.55
C SER A 54 8.00 -9.65 -1.54
N ILE A 55 8.13 -8.42 -1.08
CA ILE A 55 8.71 -7.30 -1.82
C ILE A 55 9.92 -6.80 -1.05
N ASN A 56 11.05 -6.62 -1.73
CA ASN A 56 12.21 -5.94 -1.17
C ASN A 56 12.23 -4.50 -1.70
N ASN A 57 11.90 -3.54 -0.84
CA ASN A 57 11.85 -2.13 -1.20
C ASN A 57 13.25 -1.51 -1.43
N LYS A 58 14.32 -2.20 -1.00
CA LYS A 58 15.73 -1.75 -1.02
C LYS A 58 16.04 -0.52 -0.16
N SER A 59 15.04 0.04 0.52
CA SER A 59 15.15 1.13 1.49
C SER A 59 14.14 0.92 2.62
N ILE A 60 14.36 1.57 3.76
CA ILE A 60 13.46 1.46 4.91
C ILE A 60 12.09 2.02 4.51
N VAL A 61 11.06 1.21 4.65
CA VAL A 61 9.67 1.61 4.43
C VAL A 61 9.23 2.47 5.62
N LYS A 62 8.75 3.68 5.34
CA LYS A 62 8.23 4.62 6.35
C LYS A 62 6.72 4.49 6.51
N HIS A 63 6.00 4.36 5.40
CA HIS A 63 4.54 4.25 5.42
C HIS A 63 4.00 3.47 4.23
N ILE A 64 2.80 2.89 4.37
CA ILE A 64 2.07 2.15 3.33
C ILE A 64 0.61 2.60 3.33
N ALA A 65 0.07 2.88 2.14
CA ALA A 65 -1.35 3.20 1.95
C ALA A 65 -1.95 2.40 0.79
N PHE A 66 -3.25 2.12 0.84
CA PHE A 66 -3.97 1.30 -0.12
C PHE A 66 -5.05 2.09 -0.84
N TYR A 67 -5.28 1.75 -2.11
CA TYR A 67 -6.45 2.16 -2.86
C TYR A 67 -6.83 1.04 -3.84
N ARG A 68 -8.02 0.46 -3.63
CA ARG A 68 -8.51 -0.70 -4.38
C ARG A 68 -7.48 -1.85 -4.37
N GLU A 69 -7.13 -2.39 -5.53
CA GLU A 69 -6.14 -3.45 -5.76
C GLU A 69 -4.68 -2.98 -5.75
N TYR A 70 -4.43 -1.69 -5.50
CA TYR A 70 -3.09 -1.12 -5.45
C TYR A 70 -2.70 -0.66 -4.06
N PHE A 71 -1.39 -0.57 -3.85
CA PHE A 71 -0.84 0.10 -2.69
C PHE A 71 0.39 0.93 -3.06
N CYS A 72 0.64 1.98 -2.29
CA CYS A 72 1.86 2.75 -2.37
C CYS A 72 2.63 2.66 -1.06
N LEU A 73 3.92 2.91 -1.15
CA LEU A 73 4.79 3.07 0.01
C LEU A 73 5.69 4.28 -0.16
N SER A 74 6.11 4.86 0.96
CA SER A 74 7.24 5.79 1.03
C SER A 74 8.45 5.12 1.67
N GLY A 75 9.64 5.43 1.14
CA GLY A 75 10.92 4.93 1.65
C GLY A 75 11.85 6.03 2.17
N THR A 76 12.92 5.64 2.85
CA THR A 76 14.05 6.53 3.17
C THR A 76 14.87 6.94 1.94
N ASP A 77 14.56 6.37 0.77
CA ASP A 77 15.13 6.76 -0.52
C ASP A 77 14.39 7.94 -1.16
N ASN A 78 13.46 8.59 -0.44
CA ASN A 78 12.71 9.75 -0.92
C ASN A 78 11.82 9.46 -2.15
N LEU A 79 11.54 8.17 -2.41
CA LEU A 79 10.67 7.72 -3.49
C LEU A 79 9.29 7.31 -2.96
N ILE A 80 8.27 7.53 -3.80
CA ILE A 80 6.96 6.89 -3.65
C ILE A 80 6.82 5.82 -4.73
N LYS A 81 6.65 4.58 -4.30
CA LYS A 81 6.53 3.42 -5.18
C LYS A 81 5.12 2.84 -5.10
N ILE A 82 4.53 2.52 -6.25
CA ILE A 82 3.19 1.98 -6.42
C ILE A 82 3.31 0.54 -6.90
N TYR A 83 2.54 -0.35 -6.28
CA TYR A 83 2.54 -1.77 -6.53
C TYR A 83 1.13 -2.31 -6.69
N ASP A 84 1.01 -3.39 -7.43
CA ASP A 84 -0.18 -4.24 -7.50
C ASP A 84 -0.24 -5.12 -6.24
N SER A 85 -1.33 -5.05 -5.47
CA SER A 85 -1.53 -5.82 -4.24
C SER A 85 -1.82 -7.31 -4.49
N ASN A 86 -2.23 -7.69 -5.70
CA ASN A 86 -2.56 -9.08 -6.04
C ASN A 86 -1.28 -9.92 -6.25
N ASN A 87 -0.26 -9.34 -6.88
CA ASN A 87 0.95 -10.07 -7.27
C ASN A 87 2.26 -9.46 -6.74
N GLY A 88 2.21 -8.28 -6.13
CA GLY A 88 3.37 -7.58 -5.59
C GLY A 88 4.30 -6.96 -6.62
N GLN A 89 3.88 -6.86 -7.89
CA GLN A 89 4.68 -6.24 -8.94
C GLN A 89 4.75 -4.72 -8.76
N LEU A 90 5.92 -4.14 -9.02
CA LEU A 90 6.11 -2.69 -9.06
C LEU A 90 5.42 -2.15 -10.33
N VAL A 91 4.40 -1.33 -10.15
CA VAL A 91 3.63 -0.70 -11.24
C VAL A 91 4.29 0.60 -11.66
N LYS A 92 4.65 1.45 -10.69
CA LYS A 92 5.17 2.79 -10.97
C LYS A 92 6.06 3.29 -9.83
N VAL A 93 7.08 4.06 -10.17
CA VAL A 93 7.75 4.97 -9.24
C VAL A 93 7.31 6.38 -9.63
N LEU A 94 6.81 7.17 -8.68
CA LEU A 94 6.42 8.53 -9.00
C LEU A 94 7.67 9.32 -9.42
N PRO A 95 7.61 10.10 -10.53
CA PRO A 95 8.80 10.67 -11.15
C PRO A 95 9.42 11.85 -10.37
N GLN A 96 8.72 12.33 -9.34
CA GLN A 96 9.18 13.44 -8.51
C GLN A 96 10.04 12.92 -7.36
N GLU A 97 11.14 13.60 -7.09
CA GLU A 97 11.88 13.42 -5.83
C GLU A 97 11.13 14.16 -4.73
N PHE A 98 10.78 13.43 -3.66
CA PHE A 98 10.11 14.01 -2.51
C PHE A 98 11.09 14.04 -1.34
N ASP A 99 11.43 15.21 -0.82
CA ASP A 99 12.34 15.25 0.33
C ASP A 99 11.61 14.92 1.64
N GLY A 100 12.09 13.91 2.37
CA GLY A 100 11.64 13.62 3.73
C GLY A 100 10.20 13.12 3.86
N VAL A 101 9.71 12.27 2.95
CA VAL A 101 8.33 11.75 3.03
C VAL A 101 8.15 10.82 4.23
N GLU A 102 7.53 11.33 5.29
CA GLU A 102 7.21 10.53 6.48
C GLU A 102 5.89 9.75 6.35
N PHE A 103 4.92 10.29 5.59
CA PHE A 103 3.58 9.71 5.49
C PHE A 103 3.06 9.78 4.05
N VAL A 104 2.26 8.78 3.68
CA VAL A 104 1.48 8.76 2.44
C VAL A 104 0.04 8.40 2.73
N GLY A 105 -0.91 9.09 2.09
CA GLY A 105 -2.33 8.76 2.12
C GLY A 105 -2.81 8.55 0.69
N TRP A 106 -3.62 7.53 0.47
CA TRP A 106 -4.21 7.25 -0.84
C TRP A 106 -5.72 7.11 -0.70
N ASN A 107 -6.44 8.01 -1.37
CA ASN A 107 -7.89 7.95 -1.49
C ASN A 107 -8.29 8.34 -2.91
N GLY A 108 -9.44 7.84 -3.36
CA GLY A 108 -10.07 8.24 -4.62
C GLY A 108 -11.46 8.78 -4.32
N THR A 109 -11.80 9.90 -4.93
CA THR A 109 -13.13 10.51 -4.82
C THR A 109 -13.56 11.03 -6.18
N GLU A 110 -14.86 10.91 -6.46
CA GLU A 110 -15.48 11.56 -7.62
C GLU A 110 -15.63 13.08 -7.39
N TYR A 111 -15.49 13.52 -6.13
CA TYR A 111 -15.56 14.93 -5.76
C TYR A 111 -14.33 15.69 -6.26
N ARG A 112 -14.54 16.57 -7.23
CA ARG A 112 -13.50 17.49 -7.72
C ARG A 112 -13.59 18.80 -6.95
N VAL A 113 -12.50 19.21 -6.31
CA VAL A 113 -12.42 20.51 -5.65
C VAL A 113 -12.25 21.59 -6.72
N SER A 114 -13.05 22.65 -6.66
CA SER A 114 -13.01 23.77 -7.61
C SER A 114 -11.79 24.70 -7.45
N VAL A 115 -10.98 24.48 -6.41
CA VAL A 115 -9.73 25.19 -6.14
C VAL A 115 -8.56 24.23 -6.12
N SER A 116 -7.45 24.64 -6.74
CA SER A 116 -6.22 23.85 -6.89
C SER A 116 -5.58 23.59 -5.52
N MET A 117 -5.87 22.44 -4.93
CA MET A 117 -5.04 21.85 -3.87
C MET A 117 -3.71 21.38 -4.47
N PRO A 118 -2.65 21.19 -3.65
CA PRO A 118 -1.32 20.90 -4.18
C PRO A 118 -1.33 19.48 -4.79
N MET A 119 -1.44 19.44 -6.11
CA MET A 119 -1.29 18.28 -6.99
C MET A 119 -2.36 17.19 -6.84
N VAL A 120 -3.27 17.15 -7.82
CA VAL A 120 -4.16 16.01 -8.09
C VAL A 120 -3.46 15.12 -9.11
N TYR A 121 -3.15 13.87 -8.75
CA TYR A 121 -2.75 12.87 -9.73
C TYR A 121 -4.00 12.06 -10.12
N ASP A 122 -4.44 12.16 -11.37
CA ASP A 122 -5.50 11.30 -11.91
C ASP A 122 -4.89 9.95 -12.33
N LEU A 123 -4.43 9.19 -11.33
CA LEU A 123 -3.80 7.86 -11.51
C LEU A 123 -4.75 6.85 -12.18
N VAL A 124 -6.06 7.09 -12.17
CA VAL A 124 -7.05 6.20 -12.77
C VAL A 124 -6.95 6.25 -14.29
N SER A 125 -6.85 7.44 -14.88
CA SER A 125 -6.72 7.60 -16.34
C SER A 125 -5.36 7.11 -16.90
N GLU A 126 -4.31 7.08 -16.08
CA GLU A 126 -2.97 6.58 -16.45
C GLU A 126 -2.77 5.08 -16.16
N LEU A 127 -3.82 4.32 -15.90
CA LEU A 127 -3.76 2.86 -15.80
C LEU A 127 -4.64 2.17 -16.87
N ASP A 128 -5.48 2.95 -17.56
CA ASP A 128 -6.39 2.48 -18.62
C ASP A 128 -5.68 2.12 -19.96
N TYR A 129 -4.36 2.30 -20.07
CA TYR A 129 -3.59 1.84 -21.25
C TYR A 129 -3.15 0.37 -21.20
N LEU A 130 -3.61 -0.39 -20.20
CA LEU A 130 -3.37 -1.84 -20.08
C LEU A 130 -4.63 -2.69 -20.33
N GLN A 131 -5.62 -2.15 -21.06
CA GLN A 131 -6.70 -2.96 -21.64
C GLN A 131 -6.24 -3.73 -22.88
#